data_AF-T1B841-F1
#
_entry.id   AF-T1B841-F1
#
_cell.length_a   1.000
_cell.length_b   1.000
_cell.length_c   1.000
_cell.angle_alpha   90.00
_cell.angle_beta   90.00
_cell.angle_gamma   90.00
#
_symmetry.space_group_name_H-M   'P 1'
#
loop_
_entity.id
_entity.type
_entity.pdbx_description
1 polymer ?
#
loop_
_entity_poly.entity_id
_entity_poly.type
_entity_poly.pdbx_seq_one_letter_code
_entity_poly.pdbx_strand_id
1 'polypeptide(L)'
;MVKSFQPVQSTWCPGCGDFGVLAALKRAAANQKVPQHELTVVGGIGCSGGIHNFLELNGIHALHGRLLAQAVGIKLANPQLTVVAAGGDGDGYA
;
A
#
# COMPACT_ATOMS: atom_id res chain seq x y z
N MET A 1 19.76 -14.25 -11.16
CA MET A 1 18.54 -13.45 -10.97
C MET A 1 18.21 -13.48 -9.48
N VAL A 2 18.36 -12.36 -8.76
CA VAL A 2 18.00 -12.29 -7.33
C VAL A 2 16.48 -12.43 -7.24
N LYS A 3 15.96 -13.24 -6.30
CA LYS A 3 14.51 -13.38 -6.12
C LYS A 3 13.93 -12.00 -5.77
N SER A 4 12.88 -11.60 -6.48
CA SER A 4 12.06 -10.43 -6.16
C SER A 4 11.37 -10.59 -4.79
N PHE A 5 10.88 -9.48 -4.24
CA PHE A 5 10.11 -9.46 -3.00
C PHE A 5 8.97 -10.49 -3.04
N GLN A 6 8.75 -11.20 -1.94
CA GLN A 6 7.64 -12.13 -1.74
C GLN A 6 6.75 -11.58 -0.62
N PRO A 7 5.42 -11.54 -0.80
CA PRO A 7 4.52 -11.07 0.25
C PRO A 7 4.70 -11.89 1.52
N VAL A 8 4.85 -11.21 2.65
CA VAL A 8 4.95 -11.86 3.96
C VAL A 8 3.56 -12.08 4.55
N GLN A 9 3.44 -13.02 5.49
CA GLN A 9 2.20 -13.18 6.25
C GLN A 9 1.96 -11.94 7.12
N SER A 10 0.71 -11.48 7.19
CA SER A 10 0.35 -10.33 8.01
C SER A 10 0.54 -10.60 9.49
N THR A 11 1.02 -9.59 10.21
CA THR A 11 1.19 -9.61 11.67
C THR A 11 -0.01 -9.05 12.44
N TRP A 12 -1.11 -8.73 11.75
CA TRP A 12 -2.32 -8.20 12.38
C TRP A 12 -3.02 -9.22 13.28
N CYS A 13 -3.69 -8.71 14.31
CA CYS A 13 -4.49 -9.51 15.24
C CYS A 13 -5.59 -10.29 14.48
N PRO A 14 -5.92 -11.52 14.92
CA PRO A 14 -7.08 -12.24 14.38
C PRO A 14 -8.36 -11.40 14.48
N GLY A 15 -9.09 -11.27 13.38
CA GLY A 15 -10.30 -10.44 13.31
C GLY A 15 -10.07 -8.95 13.02
N CYS A 16 -8.82 -8.51 12.80
CA CYS A 16 -8.53 -7.12 12.43
C CYS A 16 -9.23 -6.72 11.11
N GLY A 17 -9.77 -5.50 11.06
CA GLY A 17 -10.44 -4.98 9.87
C GLY A 17 -9.51 -4.77 8.66
N ASP A 18 -8.22 -4.59 8.88
CA ASP A 18 -7.23 -4.38 7.81
C ASP A 18 -7.14 -5.57 6.84
N PHE A 19 -7.49 -6.79 7.29
CA PHE A 19 -7.65 -7.94 6.39
C PHE A 19 -8.73 -7.69 5.33
N GLY A 20 -9.85 -7.08 5.73
CA GLY A 20 -10.93 -6.70 4.84
C GLY A 20 -10.51 -5.61 3.86
N VAL A 21 -9.78 -4.59 4.34
CA VAL A 21 -9.23 -3.51 3.51
C VAL A 21 -8.24 -4.06 2.48
N LEU A 22 -7.32 -4.94 2.88
CA LEU A 22 -6.37 -5.61 1.99
C LEU A 22 -7.10 -6.44 0.92
N ALA A 23 -8.11 -7.22 1.30
CA ALA A 23 -8.89 -7.99 0.35
C ALA A 23 -9.68 -7.11 -0.63
N ALA A 24 -10.23 -5.99 -0.15
CA ALA A 24 -10.92 -5.01 -0.99
C ALA A 24 -9.97 -4.35 -1.99
N LEU A 25 -8.78 -3.94 -1.55
CA LEU A 25 -7.76 -3.35 -2.42
C LEU A 25 -7.31 -4.33 -3.51
N LYS A 26 -7.04 -5.59 -3.16
CA LYS A 26 -6.72 -6.66 -4.13
C LYS A 26 -7.82 -6.83 -5.18
N ARG A 27 -9.08 -6.92 -4.75
CA ARG A 27 -10.23 -7.08 -5.65
C ARG A 27 -10.42 -5.85 -6.54
N ALA A 28 -10.27 -4.64 -5.99
CA ALA A 28 -10.40 -3.41 -6.75
C ALA A 28 -9.35 -3.32 -7.86
N ALA A 29 -8.08 -3.60 -7.55
CA ALA A 29 -7.00 -3.61 -8.53
C ALA A 29 -7.25 -4.64 -9.65
N ALA A 30 -7.69 -5.86 -9.29
CA ALA A 30 -8.02 -6.90 -10.24
C ALA A 30 -9.19 -6.52 -11.16
N ASN A 31 -10.27 -5.95 -10.60
CA ASN A 31 -11.45 -5.53 -11.35
C ASN A 31 -11.14 -4.40 -12.34
N GLN A 32 -10.27 -3.47 -11.94
CA GLN A 32 -9.77 -2.38 -12.80
C GLN A 32 -8.66 -2.83 -13.76
N LYS A 33 -8.24 -4.10 -13.68
CA LYS A 33 -7.16 -4.68 -14.49
C LYS A 33 -5.84 -3.89 -14.39
N VAL A 34 -5.56 -3.33 -13.22
CA VAL A 34 -4.30 -2.59 -12.99
C VAL A 34 -3.16 -3.62 -12.85
N PRO A 35 -2.14 -3.59 -13.74
CA PRO A 35 -0.99 -4.47 -13.60
C PRO A 35 -0.24 -4.22 -12.29
N GLN A 36 0.24 -5.28 -11.63
CA GLN A 36 0.94 -5.17 -10.34
C GLN A 36 2.14 -4.22 -10.39
N HIS A 37 2.86 -4.17 -11.52
CA HIS A 37 4.01 -3.29 -11.70
C HIS A 37 3.64 -1.82 -11.94
N GLU A 38 2.39 -1.53 -12.28
CA GLU A 38 1.86 -0.16 -12.44
C GLU A 38 1.12 0.32 -11.17
N LEU A 39 0.82 -0.58 -10.23
CA LEU A 39 0.25 -0.25 -8.93
C LEU A 39 1.35 0.01 -7.91
N THR A 40 1.33 1.20 -7.32
CA THR A 40 2.19 1.56 -6.19
C THR A 40 1.35 1.82 -4.95
N VAL A 41 1.66 1.14 -3.84
CA VAL A 41 0.98 1.36 -2.55
C VAL A 41 1.95 2.04 -1.58
N VAL A 42 1.58 3.23 -1.10
CA VAL A 42 2.33 4.01 -0.13
C VAL A 42 1.67 3.85 1.24
N GLY A 43 2.37 3.14 2.13
CA GLY A 43 2.00 2.93 3.52
C GLY A 43 2.51 4.04 4.44
N GLY A 44 1.72 4.44 5.43
CA GLY A 44 2.17 5.28 6.55
C GLY A 44 2.91 4.50 7.65
N ILE A 45 2.94 5.04 8.87
CA ILE A 45 3.37 4.31 10.08
C ILE A 45 2.16 3.87 10.90
N GLY A 46 2.15 2.61 11.32
CA GLY A 46 1.09 1.98 12.11
C GLY A 46 0.74 0.60 11.59
N CYS A 47 -0.22 -0.08 12.23
CA CYS A 47 -0.69 -1.40 11.77
C CYS A 47 -1.15 -1.34 10.31
N SER A 48 -1.97 -0.35 9.95
CA SER A 48 -2.48 -0.13 8.59
C SER A 48 -1.38 0.23 7.58
N GLY A 49 -0.32 0.95 8.01
CA GLY A 49 0.78 1.39 7.15
C GLY A 49 1.59 0.24 6.54
N GLY A 50 1.59 -0.93 7.19
CA GLY A 50 2.25 -2.13 6.69
C GLY A 50 1.56 -2.83 5.52
N ILE A 51 0.38 -2.38 5.06
CA ILE A 51 -0.48 -3.10 4.12
C ILE A 51 0.21 -3.50 2.80
N HIS A 52 1.14 -2.68 2.30
CA HIS A 52 1.88 -2.95 1.06
C HIS A 52 2.80 -4.17 1.17
N ASN A 53 3.25 -4.54 2.38
CA ASN A 53 4.11 -5.72 2.60
C ASN A 53 3.39 -7.05 2.31
N PHE A 54 2.06 -7.03 2.21
CA PHE A 54 1.21 -8.21 2.00
C PHE A 54 0.71 -8.32 0.55
N LEU A 55 1.32 -7.52 -0.34
CA LEU A 55 1.01 -7.42 -1.76
C LEU A 55 2.30 -7.56 -2.57
N GLU A 56 2.23 -8.30 -3.69
CA GLU A 56 3.34 -8.38 -4.64
C GLU A 56 3.20 -7.23 -5.64
N LEU A 57 3.80 -6.08 -5.31
CA LEU A 57 3.76 -4.84 -6.09
C LEU A 57 4.84 -3.87 -5.61
N ASN A 58 4.92 -2.68 -6.21
CA ASN A 58 5.79 -1.61 -5.74
C ASN A 58 5.22 -0.99 -4.46
N GLY A 59 5.92 -1.14 -3.32
CA GLY A 59 5.48 -0.62 -2.03
C GLY A 59 6.47 0.40 -1.46
N ILE A 60 5.95 1.44 -0.82
CA ILE A 60 6.79 2.37 -0.03
C ILE A 60 6.23 2.45 1.39
N HIS A 61 7.10 2.24 2.38
CA HIS A 61 6.80 2.52 3.78
C HIS A 61 7.28 3.94 4.10
N ALA A 62 6.35 4.89 4.11
CA ALA A 62 6.64 6.30 4.35
C ALA A 62 6.90 6.59 5.83
N LEU A 63 7.33 7.82 6.12
CA LEU A 63 7.42 8.33 7.49
C LEU A 63 6.04 8.67 8.03
N HIS A 64 5.92 8.65 9.36
CA HIS A 64 4.67 8.92 10.07
C HIS A 64 4.09 10.28 9.65
N GLY A 65 2.84 10.31 9.20
CA GLY A 65 2.19 11.55 8.75
C GLY A 65 2.64 12.07 7.37
N ARG A 66 3.50 11.33 6.65
CA ARG A 66 4.10 11.79 5.38
C ARG A 66 3.73 10.94 4.17
N LEU A 67 2.83 9.97 4.33
CA LEU A 67 2.44 9.05 3.25
C LEU A 67 1.88 9.79 2.03
N LEU A 68 1.04 10.82 2.23
CA LEU A 68 0.43 11.59 1.14
C LEU A 68 1.45 12.44 0.40
N ALA A 69 2.41 13.06 1.11
CA ALA A 69 3.46 13.83 0.47
C ALA A 69 4.30 12.96 -0.48
N GLN A 70 4.63 11.72 -0.06
CA GLN A 70 5.33 10.76 -0.91
C GLN A 70 4.45 10.27 -2.07
N ALA A 71 3.20 9.90 -1.81
CA ALA A 71 2.26 9.45 -2.84
C ALA A 71 2.06 10.49 -3.94
N VAL A 72 1.90 11.77 -3.57
CA VAL A 72 1.81 12.89 -4.52
C VAL A 72 3.08 13.01 -5.34
N GLY A 73 4.25 12.96 -4.70
CA GLY A 73 5.55 12.99 -5.40
C GLY A 73 5.69 11.88 -6.44
N ILE A 74 5.33 10.64 -6.09
CA ILE A 74 5.34 9.50 -7.02
C ILE A 74 4.41 9.74 -8.20
N LYS A 75 3.18 10.18 -7.94
CA LYS A 75 2.19 10.40 -9.01
C LYS A 75 2.59 11.55 -9.94
N LEU A 76 3.21 12.60 -9.41
CA LEU A 76 3.76 13.70 -10.20
C LEU A 76 4.95 13.25 -11.05
N ALA A 77 5.83 12.42 -10.49
CA ALA A 77 7.01 11.93 -11.19
C ALA A 77 6.65 10.94 -12.31
N ASN A 78 5.66 10.07 -12.10
CA ASN A 78 5.14 9.16 -13.13
C ASN A 78 3.60 9.13 -13.12
N PRO A 79 2.95 9.95 -13.97
CA PRO A 79 1.50 10.02 -14.05
C PRO A 79 0.82 8.74 -14.55
N GLN A 80 1.55 7.78 -15.13
CA GLN A 80 0.96 6.51 -15.59
C GLN A 80 0.73 5.51 -14.45
N LEU A 81 1.43 5.65 -13.33
CA LEU A 81 1.25 4.75 -12.20
C LEU A 81 -0.10 4.97 -11.52
N THR A 82 -0.74 3.88 -11.12
CA THR A 82 -1.84 3.93 -10.16
C THR A 82 -1.22 3.99 -8.77
N VAL A 83 -1.39 5.09 -8.06
CA VAL A 83 -0.80 5.31 -6.74
C VAL A 83 -1.92 5.29 -5.69
N VAL A 84 -1.78 4.40 -4.70
CA VAL A 84 -2.72 4.27 -3.58
C VAL A 84 -2.00 4.58 -2.28
N ALA A 85 -2.51 5.57 -1.57
CA ALA A 85 -2.08 5.94 -0.23
C ALA A 85 -2.93 5.18 0.80
N ALA A 86 -2.30 4.44 1.70
CA ALA A 86 -2.97 3.67 2.74
C ALA A 86 -2.31 3.88 4.11
N GLY A 87 -3.06 4.42 5.06
CA GLY A 87 -2.59 4.72 6.40
C GLY A 87 -3.73 4.71 7.41
N GLY A 88 -3.37 4.80 8.68
CA GLY A 88 -4.34 4.86 9.78
C GLY A 88 -4.94 6.25 9.91
N ASP A 89 -5.98 6.35 10.72
CA ASP A 89 -6.57 7.61 11.14
C ASP A 89 -5.53 8.56 11.76
N GLY A 90 -4.73 8.06 12.70
CA GLY A 90 -3.65 8.84 13.32
C GLY A 90 -2.48 9.16 12.39
N ASP A 91 -2.24 8.36 11.35
CA ASP A 91 -1.21 8.68 10.34
C ASP A 91 -1.71 9.70 9.31
N GLY A 92 -3.01 9.72 9.02
CA GLY A 92 -3.60 10.61 8.01
C GLY A 92 -4.05 11.98 8.52
N TYR A 93 -4.49 12.07 9.78
CA TYR A 93 -5.17 13.25 10.32
C TYR A 93 -4.46 13.93 11.50
N ALA A 94 -3.30 13.43 11.94
CA ALA A 94 -2.49 14.06 12.99
C ALA A 94 -1.51 15.12 12.44
#